data_AF-A0A519WNE3-F1
#
_entry.id   AF-A0A519WNE3-F1
#
_cell.length_a   1.000
_cell.length_b   1.000
_cell.length_c   1.000
_cell.angle_alpha   90.00
_cell.angle_beta   90.00
_cell.angle_gamma   90.00
#
_symmetry.space_group_name_H-M   'P 1'
#
loop_
_entity.id
_entity.type
_entity.pdbx_description
1 polymer ?
#
loop_
_entity_poly.entity_id
_entity_poly.type
_entity_poly.pdbx_seq_one_letter_code
_entity_poly.pdbx_strand_id
1 'polypeptide(L)'
;MKRFFKLFSLFVTFIFSQTEINAQVCTGALGDPVINIDFGRGSDRFGPPITETNYTYVAGSPNDGHYTIVKTSAGQNTGWHQNVTNRTPNDPNGYFMLVNANLNKGTFYQKTIQVCENTTYQFGAYIINLLRDPGIRPNIKFTIEYNNTTTELLTNDIPEGGPADWKQYTKVFTTPTDVTLVTLKMTNENPGGNGNDLGIDDITFRACGPEITSTINSAGTKAYLCEGEDGIFTLEANVGDAYENPVYQWQENNNGVWTNLTGETSTETIRPFTNATAGLYQYRLNVTERENIGSPFCGVFSEVLSIRVTEIPNPIVINNSPICFGGEIKLSTTNINLLPGDEVSYEWTGPNFSSADKDPVISNANLTHEGTYYLKVTVNGCISTAQTEVKVTPKVIASTTFSEVTICEGDVISLEASGGNTFKWFPIEDLSNANIANPIASPKKTTTYSVTVGVGNCLDTKNITVTVNPKTEGNAGADKRILAGQAVQLNGSATGSNISFSWSPTDYLDDPTILNPIATPPTDITYTLTINSDCNTVTDEVFIRVFPKIVIPNTFTPNADGLKMCFPLNLSRYLELTVAAQASTLICQ
;
A
#
# COMPACT_ATOMS: atom_id res chain seq x y z
N MET A 1 77.04 6.80 58.46
CA MET A 1 77.19 5.33 58.44
C MET A 1 75.81 4.73 58.15
N LYS A 2 75.61 4.12 56.96
CA LYS A 2 74.54 3.16 56.52
C LYS A 2 73.05 3.56 56.74
N ARG A 3 72.27 3.87 55.69
CA ARG A 3 71.56 3.03 54.66
C ARG A 3 70.09 2.73 55.06
N PHE A 4 69.23 2.57 54.03
CA PHE A 4 67.79 2.22 54.00
C PHE A 4 66.85 3.44 54.16
N PHE A 5 65.90 3.81 53.28
CA PHE A 5 65.31 3.22 52.07
C PHE A 5 64.76 4.39 51.20
N LYS A 6 65.10 4.43 49.91
CA LYS A 6 64.45 5.26 48.86
C LYS A 6 63.91 4.26 47.85
N LEU A 7 62.62 4.32 47.51
CA LEU A 7 62.07 4.07 46.17
C LEU A 7 60.54 4.23 46.26
N PHE A 8 60.01 5.34 45.77
CA PHE A 8 58.59 5.48 45.44
C PHE A 8 58.49 6.27 44.13
N SER A 9 57.75 5.68 43.17
CA SER A 9 57.23 6.28 41.94
C SER A 9 58.22 6.67 40.84
N LEU A 10 58.59 5.69 40.00
CA LEU A 10 58.90 5.92 38.59
C LEU A 10 58.35 4.74 37.78
N PHE A 11 57.09 4.83 37.35
CA PHE A 11 56.52 3.94 36.33
C PHE A 11 55.54 4.76 35.49
N VAL A 12 56.10 5.52 34.56
CA VAL A 12 55.38 6.27 33.53
C VAL A 12 55.63 5.54 32.21
N THR A 13 54.58 4.83 31.77
CA THR A 13 54.23 4.50 30.39
C THR A 13 55.38 4.21 29.42
N PHE A 14 55.67 2.91 29.24
CA PHE A 14 56.23 2.39 27.99
C PHE A 14 55.17 2.60 26.90
N ILE A 15 55.36 3.62 26.07
CA ILE A 15 54.61 3.80 24.82
C ILE A 15 55.05 2.67 23.89
N PHE A 16 54.19 1.67 23.70
CA PHE A 16 54.26 0.82 22.52
C PHE A 16 53.90 1.71 21.32
N SER A 17 54.90 2.37 20.72
CA SER A 17 54.75 2.84 19.36
C SER A 17 54.85 1.59 18.47
N GLN A 18 53.71 0.93 18.24
CA GLN A 18 53.59 0.12 17.04
C GLN A 18 53.75 1.11 15.89
N THR A 19 54.94 1.13 15.29
CA THR A 19 55.12 1.71 13.97
C THR A 19 54.32 0.82 13.03
N GLU A 20 53.04 1.15 12.83
CA GLU A 20 52.34 0.70 11.65
C GLU A 20 53.17 1.19 10.47
N ILE A 21 53.84 0.25 9.81
CA ILE A 21 54.48 0.50 8.52
C ILE A 21 53.30 0.76 7.59
N ASN A 22 52.90 2.02 7.45
CA ASN A 22 51.93 2.43 6.45
C ASN A 22 52.46 1.92 5.11
N ALA A 23 51.68 1.04 4.46
CA ALA A 23 51.90 0.75 3.06
C ALA A 23 51.95 2.09 2.31
N GLN A 24 52.95 2.27 1.44
CA GLN A 24 52.98 3.43 0.55
C GLN A 24 51.84 3.26 -0.45
N VAL A 25 50.71 3.89 -0.14
CA VAL A 25 49.56 4.05 -1.04
C VAL A 25 49.82 5.26 -1.91
N CYS A 26 49.32 5.23 -3.14
CA CYS A 26 49.30 6.39 -4.02
C CYS A 26 48.62 7.57 -3.30
N THR A 27 49.30 8.71 -3.24
CA THR A 27 48.78 9.93 -2.60
C THR A 27 48.04 10.84 -3.57
N GLY A 28 48.13 10.59 -4.88
CA GLY A 28 47.42 11.35 -5.92
C GLY A 28 46.40 10.50 -6.67
N ALA A 29 46.13 10.83 -7.93
CA ALA A 29 45.15 10.14 -8.74
C ALA A 29 45.68 8.77 -9.22
N LEU A 30 44.75 7.81 -9.37
CA LEU A 30 45.03 6.50 -9.95
C LEU A 30 44.50 6.41 -11.38
N GLY A 31 45.30 5.83 -12.26
CA GLY A 31 44.89 5.48 -13.61
C GLY A 31 43.93 4.29 -13.66
N ASP A 32 43.44 4.00 -14.85
CA ASP A 32 42.76 2.74 -15.13
C ASP A 32 43.76 1.58 -14.94
N PRO A 33 43.31 0.41 -14.48
CA PRO A 33 44.20 -0.73 -14.27
C PRO A 33 44.81 -1.22 -15.58
N VAL A 34 46.14 -1.27 -15.63
CA VAL A 34 46.91 -1.91 -16.70
C VAL A 34 46.61 -3.41 -16.75
N ILE A 35 46.49 -3.99 -15.57
CA ILE A 35 45.91 -5.32 -15.38
C ILE A 35 44.87 -5.23 -14.26
N ASN A 36 43.76 -5.94 -14.44
CA ASN A 36 42.77 -6.21 -13.41
C ASN A 36 42.44 -7.70 -13.47
N ILE A 37 42.92 -8.47 -12.51
CA ILE A 37 42.73 -9.93 -12.47
C ILE A 37 41.75 -10.23 -11.35
N ASP A 38 40.49 -10.36 -11.74
CA ASP A 38 39.33 -10.76 -10.92
C ASP A 38 39.02 -12.27 -11.06
N PHE A 39 39.89 -13.01 -11.74
CA PHE A 39 39.72 -14.44 -12.07
C PHE A 39 38.43 -14.80 -12.83
N GLY A 40 37.72 -13.80 -13.37
CA GLY A 40 36.55 -13.96 -14.23
C GLY A 40 35.25 -14.27 -13.48
N ARG A 41 34.23 -14.63 -14.25
CA ARG A 41 32.85 -14.88 -13.78
C ARG A 41 32.18 -15.99 -14.57
N GLY A 42 31.15 -16.62 -13.99
CA GLY A 42 30.34 -17.60 -14.71
C GLY A 42 29.19 -18.16 -13.88
N SER A 43 28.40 -19.08 -14.45
CA SER A 43 27.31 -19.75 -13.72
C SER A 43 27.82 -20.89 -12.85
N ASP A 44 28.86 -21.58 -13.31
CA ASP A 44 29.39 -22.78 -12.68
C ASP A 44 30.07 -22.47 -11.34
N ARG A 45 30.24 -23.49 -10.51
CA ARG A 45 30.89 -23.34 -9.20
C ARG A 45 32.40 -23.09 -9.33
N PHE A 46 33.03 -23.69 -10.33
CA PHE A 46 34.47 -23.63 -10.57
C PHE A 46 34.75 -22.96 -11.91
N GLY A 47 35.65 -21.97 -11.91
CA GLY A 47 36.13 -21.30 -13.11
C GLY A 47 37.27 -22.08 -13.79
N PRO A 48 37.67 -21.68 -15.01
CA PRO A 48 38.71 -22.37 -15.78
C PRO A 48 40.11 -22.25 -15.14
N PRO A 49 41.06 -23.14 -15.49
CA PRO A 49 42.46 -23.05 -15.07
C PRO A 49 43.17 -21.83 -15.67
N ILE A 50 44.22 -21.37 -14.99
CA ILE A 50 45.13 -20.30 -15.43
C ILE A 50 46.54 -20.86 -15.70
N THR A 51 47.35 -20.09 -16.43
CA THR A 51 48.71 -20.49 -16.86
C THR A 51 49.82 -19.88 -16.01
N GLU A 52 49.47 -18.91 -15.19
CA GLU A 52 50.36 -18.08 -14.38
C GLU A 52 50.81 -18.80 -13.10
N THR A 53 50.54 -20.09 -12.94
CA THR A 53 50.87 -20.86 -11.75
C THR A 53 51.51 -22.19 -12.13
N ASN A 54 52.44 -22.64 -11.28
CA ASN A 54 53.02 -23.99 -11.33
C ASN A 54 52.24 -25.00 -10.47
N TYR A 55 51.17 -24.58 -9.80
CA TYR A 55 50.31 -25.47 -9.01
C TYR A 55 49.35 -26.24 -9.93
N THR A 56 48.90 -27.39 -9.47
CA THR A 56 47.99 -28.23 -10.25
C THR A 56 46.55 -27.76 -10.06
N TYR A 57 45.84 -27.46 -11.14
CA TYR A 57 44.43 -27.08 -11.09
C TYR A 57 43.53 -28.27 -10.74
N VAL A 58 42.53 -28.06 -9.90
CA VAL A 58 41.46 -29.03 -9.61
C VAL A 58 40.11 -28.32 -9.58
N ALA A 59 39.11 -28.84 -10.30
CA ALA A 59 37.71 -28.39 -10.16
C ALA A 59 37.06 -29.06 -8.93
N GLY A 60 37.51 -28.69 -7.73
CA GLY A 60 37.16 -29.35 -6.48
C GLY A 60 37.91 -28.77 -5.29
N SER A 61 38.04 -29.53 -4.20
CA SER A 61 38.84 -29.14 -3.04
C SER A 61 40.32 -29.42 -3.33
N PRO A 62 41.19 -28.40 -3.43
CA PRO A 62 42.60 -28.62 -3.75
C PRO A 62 43.36 -29.24 -2.57
N ASN A 63 44.31 -30.13 -2.88
CA ASN A 63 45.32 -30.63 -1.94
C ASN A 63 46.57 -29.73 -1.97
N ASP A 64 47.54 -29.94 -1.09
CA ASP A 64 48.80 -29.17 -1.07
C ASP A 64 49.44 -29.10 -2.46
N GLY A 65 49.82 -27.89 -2.89
CA GLY A 65 50.37 -27.63 -4.23
C GLY A 65 49.33 -27.61 -5.36
N HIS A 66 48.04 -27.57 -5.02
CA HIS A 66 46.94 -27.42 -5.97
C HIS A 66 46.21 -26.08 -5.75
N TYR A 67 45.48 -25.67 -6.78
CA TYR A 67 44.61 -24.50 -6.71
C TYR A 67 43.27 -24.78 -7.41
N THR A 68 42.28 -23.94 -7.13
CA THR A 68 41.05 -23.87 -7.90
C THR A 68 40.66 -22.41 -8.13
N ILE A 69 39.93 -22.13 -9.22
CA ILE A 69 39.20 -20.89 -9.40
C ILE A 69 37.75 -21.17 -8.99
N VAL A 70 37.19 -20.46 -8.02
CA VAL A 70 35.91 -20.86 -7.39
C VAL A 70 35.07 -19.66 -6.95
N LYS A 71 33.73 -19.82 -6.96
CA LYS A 71 32.82 -18.79 -6.42
C LYS A 71 32.85 -18.72 -4.91
N THR A 72 32.98 -19.89 -4.28
CA THR A 72 32.94 -20.00 -2.83
C THR A 72 33.74 -21.17 -2.28
N SER A 73 34.33 -20.96 -1.10
CA SER A 73 34.97 -22.02 -0.30
C SER A 73 33.98 -22.98 0.37
N ALA A 74 32.67 -22.73 0.28
CA ALA A 74 31.66 -23.62 0.87
C ALA A 74 31.82 -25.04 0.32
N GLY A 75 31.83 -26.06 1.19
CA GLY A 75 31.97 -27.47 0.83
C GLY A 75 33.36 -27.87 0.31
N GLN A 76 34.38 -27.04 0.54
CA GLN A 76 35.80 -27.39 0.34
C GLN A 76 36.39 -27.93 1.66
N ASN A 77 37.72 -27.95 1.80
CA ASN A 77 38.43 -28.40 2.99
C ASN A 77 37.77 -27.93 4.30
N THR A 78 37.54 -28.88 5.22
CA THR A 78 36.81 -28.66 6.49
C THR A 78 37.55 -27.79 7.51
N GLY A 79 38.86 -27.61 7.33
CA GLY A 79 39.69 -26.69 8.10
C GLY A 79 39.61 -25.24 7.62
N TRP A 80 38.96 -24.97 6.48
CA TRP A 80 38.78 -23.62 5.96
C TRP A 80 37.48 -22.97 6.42
N HIS A 81 37.49 -21.65 6.45
CA HIS A 81 36.28 -20.84 6.48
C HIS A 81 35.37 -21.26 5.33
N GLN A 82 34.12 -21.55 5.68
CA GLN A 82 33.08 -21.82 4.69
C GLN A 82 32.47 -20.48 4.26
N ASN A 83 31.99 -20.41 3.02
CA ASN A 83 31.36 -19.22 2.43
C ASN A 83 32.29 -18.00 2.27
N VAL A 84 33.60 -18.20 2.12
CA VAL A 84 34.46 -17.17 1.50
C VAL A 84 33.96 -17.02 0.06
N THR A 85 33.70 -15.79 -0.39
CA THR A 85 33.31 -15.47 -1.77
C THR A 85 34.32 -14.52 -2.40
N ASN A 86 34.21 -14.29 -3.71
CA ASN A 86 35.02 -13.28 -4.41
C ASN A 86 34.90 -11.91 -3.73
N ARG A 87 35.93 -11.09 -3.90
CA ARG A 87 36.02 -9.75 -3.35
C ARG A 87 35.45 -8.70 -4.30
N THR A 88 35.39 -8.93 -5.61
CA THR A 88 34.99 -7.92 -6.59
C THR A 88 33.61 -7.31 -6.25
N PRO A 89 33.52 -5.97 -6.05
CA PRO A 89 32.26 -5.32 -5.68
C PRO A 89 31.15 -5.56 -6.70
N ASN A 90 29.95 -5.89 -6.21
CA ASN A 90 28.75 -6.12 -7.03
C ASN A 90 28.91 -7.24 -8.08
N ASP A 91 29.80 -8.21 -7.87
CA ASP A 91 29.95 -9.37 -8.75
C ASP A 91 29.48 -10.69 -8.09
N PRO A 92 28.17 -10.96 -8.05
CA PRO A 92 27.64 -12.18 -7.44
C PRO A 92 28.04 -13.47 -8.17
N ASN A 93 28.58 -13.37 -9.38
CA ASN A 93 29.03 -14.50 -10.19
C ASN A 93 30.55 -14.53 -10.37
N GLY A 94 31.29 -13.65 -9.70
CA GLY A 94 32.74 -13.57 -9.73
C GLY A 94 33.40 -14.77 -9.07
N TYR A 95 34.58 -15.10 -9.56
CA TYR A 95 35.45 -16.12 -8.98
C TYR A 95 36.60 -15.47 -8.20
N PHE A 96 37.29 -16.27 -7.40
CA PHE A 96 38.60 -15.91 -6.87
C PHE A 96 39.54 -17.12 -6.97
N MET A 97 40.84 -16.91 -6.87
CA MET A 97 41.81 -17.99 -6.83
C MET A 97 41.96 -18.51 -5.41
N LEU A 98 41.61 -19.77 -5.19
CA LEU A 98 41.78 -20.50 -3.94
C LEU A 98 43.02 -21.38 -4.06
N VAL A 99 43.98 -21.20 -3.15
CA VAL A 99 45.27 -21.88 -3.16
C VAL A 99 45.42 -22.74 -1.91
N ASN A 100 45.65 -24.04 -2.11
CA ASN A 100 46.17 -24.91 -1.05
C ASN A 100 47.69 -24.99 -1.21
N ALA A 101 48.41 -24.37 -0.28
CA ALA A 101 49.85 -24.12 -0.44
C ALA A 101 50.67 -25.41 -0.47
N ASN A 102 51.73 -25.43 -1.28
CA ASN A 102 52.65 -26.55 -1.32
C ASN A 102 53.40 -26.69 0.03
N LEU A 103 53.71 -27.93 0.42
CA LEU A 103 54.53 -28.25 1.59
C LEU A 103 55.86 -27.48 1.61
N ASN A 104 56.48 -27.29 0.44
CA ASN A 104 57.70 -26.52 0.30
C ASN A 104 57.40 -25.06 -0.05
N LYS A 105 58.15 -24.14 0.57
CA LYS A 105 58.17 -22.72 0.20
C LYS A 105 58.50 -22.56 -1.28
N GLY A 106 57.84 -21.62 -1.95
CA GLY A 106 58.13 -21.35 -3.36
C GLY A 106 57.18 -20.36 -4.00
N THR A 107 57.58 -19.90 -5.19
CA THR A 107 56.73 -19.09 -6.07
C THR A 107 55.63 -19.98 -6.63
N PHE A 108 54.38 -19.57 -6.39
CA PHE A 108 53.20 -20.29 -6.88
C PHE A 108 52.46 -19.51 -7.97
N TYR A 109 52.70 -18.20 -8.11
CA TYR A 109 52.11 -17.39 -9.17
C TYR A 109 53.18 -16.49 -9.80
N GLN A 110 53.17 -16.39 -11.12
CA GLN A 110 54.04 -15.52 -11.90
C GLN A 110 53.33 -14.99 -13.16
N LYS A 111 53.39 -13.68 -13.39
CA LYS A 111 52.86 -13.04 -14.59
C LYS A 111 53.78 -11.92 -15.08
N THR A 112 54.06 -11.89 -16.38
CA THR A 112 54.71 -10.75 -17.03
C THR A 112 53.65 -9.73 -17.45
N ILE A 113 53.87 -8.47 -17.12
CA ILE A 113 52.93 -7.36 -17.28
C ILE A 113 53.61 -6.28 -18.10
N GLN A 114 52.92 -5.81 -19.15
CA GLN A 114 53.35 -4.64 -19.91
C GLN A 114 53.11 -3.39 -19.08
N VAL A 115 54.12 -2.53 -19.00
CA VAL A 115 54.09 -1.25 -18.27
C VAL A 115 54.68 -0.16 -19.15
N CYS A 116 54.57 1.09 -18.74
CA CYS A 116 55.30 2.19 -19.33
C CYS A 116 56.59 2.45 -18.57
N GLU A 117 57.54 3.04 -19.29
CA GLU A 117 58.74 3.60 -18.71
C GLU A 117 58.42 4.89 -17.94
N ASN A 118 59.33 5.26 -17.03
CA ASN A 118 59.23 6.47 -16.21
C ASN A 118 57.84 6.67 -15.56
N THR A 119 57.18 5.58 -15.15
CA THR A 119 55.81 5.62 -14.66
C THR A 119 55.75 5.05 -13.26
N THR A 120 55.14 5.81 -12.36
CA THR A 120 54.84 5.33 -11.02
C THR A 120 53.56 4.50 -11.05
N TYR A 121 53.60 3.32 -10.44
CA TYR A 121 52.48 2.40 -10.35
C TYR A 121 52.16 2.08 -8.90
N GLN A 122 50.87 1.92 -8.61
CA GLN A 122 50.41 1.20 -7.45
C GLN A 122 50.06 -0.23 -7.84
N PHE A 123 50.81 -1.19 -7.31
CA PHE A 123 50.40 -2.58 -7.21
C PHE A 123 49.38 -2.74 -6.08
N GLY A 124 48.35 -3.55 -6.30
CA GLY A 124 47.40 -3.98 -5.26
C GLY A 124 46.93 -5.42 -5.48
N ALA A 125 46.75 -6.17 -4.41
CA ALA A 125 46.07 -7.47 -4.43
C ALA A 125 45.29 -7.68 -3.13
N TYR A 126 44.13 -8.34 -3.23
CA TYR A 126 43.39 -8.79 -2.05
C TYR A 126 43.76 -10.22 -1.72
N ILE A 127 44.06 -10.46 -0.44
CA ILE A 127 44.42 -11.78 0.10
C ILE A 127 43.56 -12.06 1.32
N ILE A 128 43.11 -13.31 1.46
CA ILE A 128 42.42 -13.81 2.65
C ILE A 128 43.10 -15.08 3.14
N ASN A 129 43.25 -15.21 4.46
CA ASN A 129 43.65 -16.47 5.08
C ASN A 129 42.43 -17.41 5.13
N LEU A 130 42.53 -18.60 4.54
CA LEU A 130 41.40 -19.52 4.49
C LEU A 130 41.19 -20.28 5.80
N LEU A 131 42.17 -20.34 6.69
CA LEU A 131 42.13 -21.19 7.88
C LEU A 131 41.15 -20.68 8.93
N ARG A 132 40.25 -21.56 9.37
CA ARG A 132 39.32 -21.29 10.48
C ARG A 132 39.97 -21.46 11.85
N ASP A 133 40.83 -22.46 11.97
CA ASP A 133 41.46 -22.87 13.21
C ASP A 133 42.97 -22.54 13.14
N PRO A 134 43.65 -22.24 14.27
CA PRO A 134 45.06 -21.87 14.25
C PRO A 134 45.95 -22.91 13.56
N GLY A 135 46.77 -22.45 12.63
CA GLY A 135 47.68 -23.28 11.85
C GLY A 135 48.91 -22.51 11.38
N ILE A 136 49.58 -23.02 10.35
CA ILE A 136 50.63 -22.25 9.68
C ILE A 136 49.94 -21.10 8.93
N ARG A 137 50.34 -19.85 9.15
CA ARG A 137 49.67 -18.71 8.51
C ARG A 137 50.22 -18.44 7.10
N PRO A 138 49.39 -18.03 6.13
CA PRO A 138 49.88 -17.53 4.86
C PRO A 138 50.76 -16.31 5.06
N ASN A 139 51.91 -16.28 4.40
CA ASN A 139 52.82 -15.16 4.38
C ASN A 139 53.35 -14.98 2.95
N ILE A 140 52.84 -13.98 2.25
CA ILE A 140 53.07 -13.81 0.82
C ILE A 140 54.10 -12.71 0.60
N LYS A 141 55.13 -13.04 -0.16
CA LYS A 141 56.05 -12.07 -0.75
C LYS A 141 55.65 -11.81 -2.18
N PHE A 142 55.25 -10.57 -2.45
CA PHE A 142 55.10 -10.05 -3.80
C PHE A 142 56.43 -9.47 -4.24
N THR A 143 56.86 -9.88 -5.43
CA THR A 143 58.13 -9.46 -6.01
C THR A 143 57.86 -8.95 -7.42
N ILE A 144 58.28 -7.71 -7.70
CA ILE A 144 58.18 -7.06 -9.01
C ILE A 144 59.60 -6.94 -9.55
N GLU A 145 59.91 -7.70 -10.60
CA GLU A 145 61.25 -7.80 -11.18
C GLU A 145 61.32 -7.16 -12.57
N TYR A 146 62.38 -6.39 -12.81
CA TYR A 146 62.74 -5.83 -14.12
C TYR A 146 64.24 -5.51 -14.14
N ASN A 147 64.95 -5.74 -15.26
CA ASN A 147 66.37 -5.39 -15.43
C ASN A 147 67.28 -5.70 -14.21
N ASN A 148 67.14 -6.89 -13.61
CA ASN A 148 67.82 -7.33 -12.38
C ASN A 148 67.53 -6.50 -11.11
N THR A 149 66.59 -5.56 -11.19
CA THR A 149 66.01 -4.85 -10.04
C THR A 149 64.83 -5.65 -9.50
N THR A 150 64.63 -5.60 -8.18
CA THR A 150 63.56 -6.31 -7.47
C THR A 150 62.93 -5.35 -6.47
N THR A 151 61.62 -5.12 -6.61
CA THR A 151 60.81 -4.45 -5.59
C THR A 151 60.00 -5.51 -4.83
N GLU A 152 60.00 -5.45 -3.50
CA GLU A 152 59.32 -6.43 -2.67
C GLU A 152 58.23 -5.80 -1.78
N LEU A 153 57.17 -6.57 -1.54
CA LEU A 153 56.15 -6.33 -0.54
C LEU A 153 55.88 -7.63 0.21
N LEU A 154 56.07 -7.62 1.53
CA LEU A 154 55.76 -8.74 2.40
C LEU A 154 54.43 -8.49 3.11
N THR A 155 53.52 -9.46 3.08
CA THR A 155 52.29 -9.40 3.87
C THR A 155 52.55 -9.60 5.36
N ASN A 156 53.70 -10.22 5.70
CA ASN A 156 53.91 -10.94 6.95
C ASN A 156 52.86 -12.04 7.14
N ASP A 157 52.87 -12.71 8.30
CA ASP A 157 51.86 -13.71 8.63
C ASP A 157 50.47 -13.06 8.65
N ILE A 158 49.60 -13.52 7.74
CA ILE A 158 48.22 -13.08 7.64
C ILE A 158 47.43 -13.85 8.69
N PRO A 159 46.89 -13.19 9.74
CA PRO A 159 46.17 -13.88 10.80
C PRO A 159 44.88 -14.50 10.27
N GLU A 160 44.39 -15.53 10.97
CA GLU A 160 43.05 -16.08 10.77
C GLU A 160 42.00 -14.99 11.03
N GLY A 161 40.83 -15.10 10.40
CA GLY A 161 39.78 -14.09 10.45
C GLY A 161 38.39 -14.69 10.31
N GLY A 162 37.49 -13.99 9.62
CA GLY A 162 36.21 -14.47 9.15
C GLY A 162 36.18 -14.66 7.63
N PRO A 163 35.11 -15.25 7.07
CA PRO A 163 35.00 -15.54 5.64
C PRO A 163 34.94 -14.30 4.73
N ALA A 164 34.83 -13.10 5.30
CA ALA A 164 34.80 -11.83 4.57
C ALA A 164 36.05 -10.96 4.82
N ASP A 165 37.04 -11.44 5.58
CA ASP A 165 38.20 -10.66 6.03
C ASP A 165 39.31 -10.55 4.97
N TRP A 166 38.92 -10.19 3.74
CA TRP A 166 39.86 -9.87 2.66
C TRP A 166 40.70 -8.65 3.03
N LYS A 167 42.02 -8.77 2.94
CA LYS A 167 42.97 -7.67 3.20
C LYS A 167 43.63 -7.24 1.91
N GLN A 168 43.64 -5.94 1.67
CA GLN A 168 44.37 -5.36 0.54
C GLN A 168 45.82 -5.13 0.93
N TYR A 169 46.73 -5.55 0.06
CA TYR A 169 48.16 -5.28 0.15
C TYR A 169 48.56 -4.45 -1.05
N THR A 170 49.21 -3.32 -0.81
CA THR A 170 49.59 -2.38 -1.87
C THR A 170 51.06 -1.99 -1.77
N LYS A 171 51.64 -1.67 -2.93
CA LYS A 171 53.00 -1.13 -3.03
C LYS A 171 53.09 -0.16 -4.20
N VAL A 172 53.61 1.03 -3.92
CA VAL A 172 54.01 1.97 -4.97
C VAL A 172 55.46 1.69 -5.40
N PHE A 173 55.71 1.71 -6.71
CA PHE A 173 57.03 1.61 -7.31
C PHE A 173 57.07 2.41 -8.62
N THR A 174 58.26 2.78 -9.08
CA THR A 174 58.45 3.55 -10.31
C THR A 174 59.32 2.77 -11.28
N THR A 175 58.85 2.62 -12.52
CA THR A 175 59.64 2.02 -13.59
C THR A 175 60.71 3.03 -14.07
N PRO A 176 61.97 2.63 -14.22
CA PRO A 176 62.98 3.46 -14.89
C PRO A 176 62.66 3.70 -16.37
N THR A 177 63.48 4.53 -17.02
CA THR A 177 63.54 4.62 -18.49
C THR A 177 63.82 3.25 -19.11
N ASP A 178 63.30 2.99 -20.31
CA ASP A 178 63.42 1.77 -21.10
C ASP A 178 62.78 0.50 -20.51
N VAL A 179 62.08 0.60 -19.36
CA VAL A 179 61.37 -0.53 -18.75
C VAL A 179 59.92 -0.58 -19.20
N THR A 180 59.61 -1.53 -20.08
CA THR A 180 58.25 -1.73 -20.64
C THR A 180 57.60 -3.05 -20.22
N LEU A 181 58.32 -3.90 -19.49
CA LEU A 181 57.84 -5.18 -18.96
C LEU A 181 58.33 -5.36 -17.52
N VAL A 182 57.44 -5.81 -16.65
CA VAL A 182 57.76 -6.26 -15.29
C VAL A 182 57.25 -7.68 -15.08
N THR A 183 57.91 -8.44 -14.22
CA THR A 183 57.43 -9.76 -13.79
C THR A 183 56.96 -9.69 -12.35
N LEU A 184 55.66 -9.90 -12.13
CA LEU A 184 55.09 -10.11 -10.81
C LEU A 184 55.27 -11.58 -10.42
N LYS A 185 55.82 -11.84 -9.24
CA LYS A 185 55.87 -13.15 -8.59
C LYS A 185 55.20 -13.09 -7.23
N MET A 186 54.45 -14.14 -6.88
CA MET A 186 53.92 -14.35 -5.55
C MET A 186 54.56 -15.60 -4.97
N THR A 187 55.27 -15.43 -3.86
CA THR A 187 55.97 -16.50 -3.15
C THR A 187 55.33 -16.68 -1.80
N ASN A 188 55.02 -17.93 -1.46
CA ASN A 188 54.62 -18.26 -0.11
C ASN A 188 55.88 -18.50 0.74
N GLU A 189 56.11 -17.62 1.72
CA GLU A 189 57.30 -17.59 2.57
C GLU A 189 57.22 -18.55 3.76
N ASN A 190 56.04 -19.10 4.06
CA ASN A 190 55.89 -20.17 5.05
C ASN A 190 55.79 -21.53 4.33
N PRO A 191 56.28 -22.63 4.94
CA PRO A 191 56.07 -23.97 4.38
C PRO A 191 54.60 -24.38 4.52
N GLY A 192 54.08 -25.21 3.64
CA GLY A 192 52.73 -25.77 3.74
C GLY A 192 52.58 -26.81 4.87
N GLY A 193 51.49 -27.58 4.84
CA GLY A 193 51.13 -28.57 5.85
C GLY A 193 49.72 -28.31 6.41
N ASN A 194 49.56 -28.33 7.74
CA ASN A 194 48.27 -27.95 8.36
C ASN A 194 48.10 -26.42 8.39
N GLY A 195 47.97 -25.81 7.21
CA GLY A 195 47.78 -24.38 7.06
C GLY A 195 48.37 -23.81 5.78
N ASN A 196 48.57 -22.50 5.79
CA ASN A 196 49.23 -21.69 4.76
C ASN A 196 48.38 -21.47 3.49
N ASP A 197 47.10 -21.80 3.58
CA ASP A 197 46.13 -21.73 2.49
C ASP A 197 45.49 -20.36 2.41
N LEU A 198 45.28 -19.87 1.18
CA LEU A 198 44.85 -18.51 0.94
C LEU A 198 43.89 -18.37 -0.25
N GLY A 199 43.05 -17.34 -0.18
CA GLY A 199 42.34 -16.80 -1.34
C GLY A 199 43.06 -15.57 -1.87
N ILE A 200 43.06 -15.38 -3.19
CA ILE A 200 43.62 -14.21 -3.89
C ILE A 200 42.57 -13.68 -4.86
N ASP A 201 42.40 -12.36 -4.89
CA ASP A 201 41.48 -11.70 -5.80
C ASP A 201 41.91 -10.27 -6.14
N ASP A 202 41.30 -9.70 -7.18
CA ASP A 202 41.42 -8.29 -7.61
C ASP A 202 42.89 -7.79 -7.69
N ILE A 203 43.75 -8.51 -8.43
CA ILE A 203 45.15 -8.11 -8.64
C ILE A 203 45.21 -6.96 -9.65
N THR A 204 45.77 -5.82 -9.23
CA THR A 204 45.80 -4.59 -10.03
C THR A 204 47.18 -3.96 -10.12
N PHE A 205 47.49 -3.41 -11.30
CA PHE A 205 48.55 -2.42 -11.50
C PHE A 205 47.87 -1.18 -12.05
N ARG A 206 47.94 -0.07 -11.32
CA ARG A 206 47.32 1.20 -11.73
C ARG A 206 48.41 2.26 -11.76
N ALA A 207 48.46 3.08 -12.82
CA ALA A 207 49.32 4.25 -12.82
C ALA A 207 48.98 5.12 -11.60
N CYS A 208 49.99 5.70 -10.97
CA CYS A 208 49.86 6.60 -9.84
C CYS A 208 50.58 7.89 -10.21
N GLY A 209 49.92 9.01 -10.00
CA GLY A 209 50.35 10.31 -10.50
C GLY A 209 49.91 11.45 -9.60
N PRO A 210 49.92 12.69 -10.10
CA PRO A 210 49.51 13.85 -9.31
C PRO A 210 48.07 13.73 -8.84
N GLU A 211 47.73 14.44 -7.76
CA GLU A 211 46.34 14.67 -7.41
C GLU A 211 45.69 15.51 -8.51
N ILE A 212 44.48 15.12 -8.92
CA ILE A 212 43.70 15.84 -9.93
C ILE A 212 42.35 16.16 -9.33
N THR A 213 42.07 17.45 -9.17
CA THR A 213 40.72 17.92 -8.84
C THR A 213 40.09 18.51 -10.08
N SER A 214 38.78 18.31 -10.26
CA SER A 214 38.09 18.77 -11.47
C SER A 214 36.70 19.29 -11.17
N THR A 215 36.27 20.31 -11.91
CA THR A 215 34.99 20.99 -11.74
C THR A 215 34.34 21.33 -13.08
N ILE A 216 33.02 21.49 -13.06
CA ILE A 216 32.21 22.11 -14.09
C ILE A 216 31.87 23.52 -13.59
N ASN A 217 32.17 24.55 -14.38
CA ASN A 217 31.91 25.96 -14.08
C ASN A 217 32.37 26.37 -12.67
N SER A 218 33.53 25.87 -12.23
CA SER A 218 34.12 26.10 -10.91
C SER A 218 33.22 25.75 -9.70
N ALA A 219 32.15 24.97 -9.88
CA ALA A 219 31.13 24.72 -8.84
C ALA A 219 31.17 23.29 -8.27
N GLY A 220 31.27 22.27 -9.12
CA GLY A 220 31.24 20.86 -8.70
C GLY A 220 31.42 19.89 -9.86
N THR A 221 31.25 18.58 -9.62
CA THR A 221 31.45 17.54 -10.65
C THR A 221 30.19 17.17 -11.44
N LYS A 222 29.05 17.79 -11.11
CA LYS A 222 27.77 17.55 -11.76
C LYS A 222 27.14 18.86 -12.22
N ALA A 223 26.52 18.85 -13.39
CA ALA A 223 25.72 19.95 -13.89
C ALA A 223 24.49 19.43 -14.64
N TYR A 224 23.47 20.27 -14.73
CA TYR A 224 22.19 19.93 -15.33
C TYR A 224 21.82 20.94 -16.42
N LEU A 225 21.18 20.46 -17.48
CA LEU A 225 20.59 21.27 -18.55
C LEU A 225 19.25 20.65 -18.93
N CYS A 226 18.30 21.45 -19.42
CA CYS A 226 17.04 20.91 -19.93
C CYS A 226 17.16 20.56 -21.42
N GLU A 227 16.47 19.51 -21.83
CA GLU A 227 16.38 19.13 -23.23
C GLU A 227 15.83 20.30 -24.08
N GLY A 228 16.43 20.51 -25.25
CA GLY A 228 16.08 21.58 -26.16
C GLY A 228 16.72 22.94 -25.84
N GLU A 229 17.29 23.12 -24.65
CA GLU A 229 18.00 24.35 -24.28
C GLU A 229 19.42 24.39 -24.85
N ASP A 230 19.95 25.61 -24.98
CA ASP A 230 21.36 25.86 -25.26
C ASP A 230 22.13 26.06 -23.95
N GLY A 231 23.38 25.61 -23.89
CA GLY A 231 24.21 25.71 -22.70
C GLY A 231 25.69 25.68 -23.01
N ILE A 232 26.51 26.28 -22.15
CA ILE A 232 27.97 26.22 -22.25
C ILE A 232 28.51 25.83 -20.88
N PHE A 233 29.33 24.78 -20.86
CA PHE A 233 29.97 24.28 -19.65
C PHE A 233 31.48 24.34 -19.81
N THR A 234 32.15 25.02 -18.89
CA THR A 234 33.61 24.99 -18.78
C THR A 234 34.00 23.84 -17.87
N LEU A 235 34.79 22.92 -18.38
CA LEU A 235 35.39 21.83 -17.62
C LEU A 235 36.80 22.26 -17.24
N GLU A 236 37.11 22.18 -15.95
CA GLU A 236 38.37 22.68 -15.39
C GLU A 236 39.01 21.59 -14.55
N ALA A 237 40.33 21.50 -14.58
CA ALA A 237 41.10 20.62 -13.72
C ALA A 237 42.28 21.36 -13.11
N ASN A 238 42.58 21.06 -11.86
CA ASN A 238 43.81 21.44 -11.18
C ASN A 238 44.64 20.18 -10.92
N VAL A 239 45.86 20.17 -11.45
CA VAL A 239 46.78 19.04 -11.45
C VAL A 239 47.98 19.40 -10.57
N GLY A 240 48.26 18.56 -9.57
CA GLY A 240 49.40 18.76 -8.67
C GLY A 240 50.77 18.50 -9.30
N ASP A 241 51.84 18.81 -8.56
CA ASP A 241 53.23 18.87 -9.05
C ASP A 241 53.99 17.52 -9.01
N ALA A 242 53.38 16.41 -9.45
CA ALA A 242 54.04 15.09 -9.41
C ALA A 242 54.74 14.67 -10.71
N TYR A 243 54.39 15.30 -11.84
CA TYR A 243 54.99 15.01 -13.15
C TYR A 243 55.94 16.13 -13.58
N GLU A 244 57.04 15.76 -14.24
CA GLU A 244 58.03 16.71 -14.75
C GLU A 244 57.53 17.41 -16.02
N ASN A 245 56.89 16.67 -16.92
CA ASN A 245 56.40 17.18 -18.20
C ASN A 245 54.96 16.70 -18.46
N PRO A 246 53.98 17.14 -17.66
CA PRO A 246 52.60 16.68 -17.79
C PRO A 246 52.02 17.06 -19.16
N VAL A 247 51.27 16.11 -19.72
CA VAL A 247 50.45 16.30 -20.92
C VAL A 247 49.00 15.96 -20.57
N TYR A 248 48.09 16.79 -21.06
CA TYR A 248 46.67 16.75 -20.78
C TYR A 248 45.90 16.29 -22.01
N GLN A 249 44.88 15.47 -21.82
CA GLN A 249 43.96 15.08 -22.87
C GLN A 249 42.57 14.85 -22.27
N TRP A 250 41.61 15.69 -22.63
CA TRP A 250 40.22 15.46 -22.22
C TRP A 250 39.63 14.26 -22.97
N GLN A 251 38.82 13.49 -22.25
CA GLN A 251 38.09 12.35 -22.78
C GLN A 251 36.60 12.49 -22.52
N GLU A 252 35.79 11.94 -23.42
CA GLU A 252 34.35 11.76 -23.23
C GLU A 252 33.99 10.28 -23.17
N ASN A 253 32.95 9.96 -22.41
CA ASN A 253 32.42 8.61 -22.30
C ASN A 253 31.32 8.38 -23.34
N ASN A 254 31.55 7.44 -24.25
CA ASN A 254 30.59 6.98 -25.23
C ASN A 254 30.21 5.53 -24.91
N ASN A 255 29.10 5.35 -24.20
CA ASN A 255 28.54 4.03 -23.83
C ASN A 255 29.55 3.11 -23.10
N GLY A 256 30.27 3.65 -22.12
CA GLY A 256 31.26 2.93 -21.32
C GLY A 256 32.68 2.95 -21.90
N VAL A 257 32.86 3.51 -23.10
CA VAL A 257 34.17 3.64 -23.76
C VAL A 257 34.64 5.08 -23.67
N TRP A 258 35.83 5.30 -23.11
CA TRP A 258 36.45 6.62 -23.06
C TRP A 258 37.21 6.92 -24.36
N THR A 259 36.89 8.04 -24.99
CA THR A 259 37.50 8.50 -26.25
C THR A 259 38.06 9.91 -26.12
N ASN A 260 39.23 10.16 -26.71
CA ASN A 260 39.87 11.47 -26.66
C ASN A 260 39.07 12.53 -27.43
N LEU A 261 38.93 13.71 -26.83
CA LEU A 261 38.43 14.90 -27.50
C LEU A 261 39.54 15.52 -28.36
N THR A 262 39.27 15.67 -29.65
CA THR A 262 40.30 16.11 -30.60
C THR A 262 40.72 17.54 -30.30
N GLY A 263 42.02 17.74 -30.00
CA GLY A 263 42.62 19.07 -29.76
C GLY A 263 42.52 19.58 -28.32
N GLU A 264 41.73 18.93 -27.47
CA GLU A 264 41.48 19.35 -26.09
C GLU A 264 42.60 18.92 -25.14
N THR A 265 43.70 19.67 -25.16
CA THR A 265 45.00 19.33 -24.52
C THR A 265 45.45 20.32 -23.43
N SER A 266 44.52 21.13 -22.94
CA SER A 266 44.70 22.04 -21.80
C SER A 266 44.02 21.49 -20.53
N THR A 267 44.33 22.10 -19.37
CA THR A 267 43.64 21.82 -18.10
C THR A 267 42.21 22.36 -18.04
N GLU A 268 41.79 23.09 -19.08
CA GLU A 268 40.45 23.63 -19.25
C GLU A 268 39.93 23.31 -20.66
N THR A 269 38.64 23.02 -20.79
CA THR A 269 37.96 22.89 -22.09
C THR A 269 36.52 23.38 -21.99
N ILE A 270 35.94 23.82 -23.11
CA ILE A 270 34.56 24.31 -23.19
C ILE A 270 33.69 23.31 -23.94
N ARG A 271 32.56 22.94 -23.35
CA ARG A 271 31.56 22.05 -23.94
C ARG A 271 30.25 22.80 -24.22
N PRO A 272 30.03 23.24 -25.47
CA PRO A 272 28.77 23.83 -25.87
C PRO A 272 27.72 22.74 -26.13
N PHE A 273 26.48 23.04 -25.78
CA PHE A 273 25.29 22.30 -26.11
C PHE A 273 24.36 23.25 -26.87
N THR A 274 23.84 22.79 -28.01
CA THR A 274 22.86 23.54 -28.81
C THR A 274 21.70 22.63 -29.09
N ASN A 275 20.48 23.07 -28.77
CA ASN A 275 19.27 22.25 -28.81
C ASN A 275 19.54 20.88 -28.16
N ALA A 276 19.95 20.90 -26.89
CA ALA A 276 20.56 19.76 -26.21
C ALA A 276 19.65 18.53 -26.24
N THR A 277 20.21 17.36 -26.57
CA THR A 277 19.48 16.08 -26.54
C THR A 277 19.54 15.46 -25.15
N ALA A 278 18.43 14.92 -24.66
CA ALA A 278 18.39 14.26 -23.35
C ALA A 278 19.43 13.12 -23.27
N GLY A 279 20.17 13.07 -22.16
CA GLY A 279 21.29 12.14 -22.02
C GLY A 279 22.20 12.42 -20.83
N LEU A 280 23.10 11.48 -20.55
CA LEU A 280 24.18 11.65 -19.58
C LEU A 280 25.50 11.77 -20.35
N TYR A 281 26.13 12.93 -20.28
CA TYR A 281 27.40 13.22 -20.92
C TYR A 281 28.49 13.24 -19.86
N GLN A 282 29.52 12.42 -20.03
CA GLN A 282 30.56 12.30 -19.02
C GLN A 282 31.93 12.61 -19.60
N TYR A 283 32.74 13.29 -18.80
CA TYR A 283 34.07 13.75 -19.18
C TYR A 283 35.06 13.45 -18.07
N ARG A 284 36.32 13.24 -18.44
CA ARG A 284 37.45 13.17 -17.50
C ARG A 284 38.70 13.71 -18.17
N LEU A 285 39.62 14.22 -17.37
CA LEU A 285 40.94 14.61 -17.85
C LEU A 285 41.90 13.43 -17.68
N ASN A 286 42.58 13.04 -18.77
CA ASN A 286 43.73 12.16 -18.72
C ASN A 286 45.01 12.98 -18.58
N VAL A 287 45.87 12.61 -17.62
CA VAL A 287 47.17 13.25 -17.39
C VAL A 287 48.26 12.19 -17.45
N THR A 288 49.26 12.42 -18.28
CA THR A 288 50.41 11.53 -18.50
C THR A 288 51.71 12.31 -18.49
N GLU A 289 52.84 11.66 -18.22
CA GLU A 289 54.15 12.18 -18.65
C GLU A 289 54.25 12.21 -20.17
N ARG A 290 54.98 13.19 -20.72
CA ARG A 290 55.03 13.46 -22.17
C ARG A 290 55.47 12.27 -23.01
N GLU A 291 56.44 11.51 -22.55
CA GLU A 291 56.95 10.30 -23.21
C GLU A 291 55.89 9.19 -23.32
N ASN A 292 54.90 9.20 -22.43
CA ASN A 292 53.84 8.21 -22.35
C ASN A 292 52.54 8.67 -23.03
N ILE A 293 52.58 9.80 -23.76
CA ILE A 293 51.43 10.32 -24.51
C ILE A 293 50.94 9.29 -25.53
N GLY A 294 49.68 8.87 -25.40
CA GLY A 294 49.06 7.86 -26.26
C GLY A 294 49.10 6.43 -25.72
N SER A 295 49.76 6.18 -24.60
CA SER A 295 49.57 4.92 -23.88
C SER A 295 48.23 4.92 -23.14
N PRO A 296 47.35 3.93 -23.37
CA PRO A 296 46.06 3.87 -22.67
C PRO A 296 46.19 3.46 -21.19
N PHE A 297 47.38 3.03 -20.75
CA PHE A 297 47.59 2.37 -19.45
C PHE A 297 48.41 3.20 -18.44
N CYS A 298 48.92 4.36 -18.86
CA CYS A 298 49.97 5.06 -18.12
C CYS A 298 49.57 6.48 -17.71
N GLY A 299 48.33 6.85 -18.03
CA GLY A 299 47.73 8.08 -17.56
C GLY A 299 46.96 7.87 -16.27
N VAL A 300 46.90 8.94 -15.49
CA VAL A 300 45.99 9.07 -14.36
C VAL A 300 44.82 9.95 -14.76
N PHE A 301 43.66 9.70 -14.16
CA PHE A 301 42.42 10.37 -14.55
C PHE A 301 41.88 11.25 -13.44
N SER A 302 41.26 12.36 -13.82
CA SER A 302 40.40 13.11 -12.90
C SER A 302 39.18 12.28 -12.49
N GLU A 303 38.47 12.75 -11.47
CA GLU A 303 37.10 12.34 -11.23
C GLU A 303 36.22 12.59 -12.47
N VAL A 304 35.16 11.80 -12.61
CA VAL A 304 34.25 11.92 -13.74
C VAL A 304 33.33 13.13 -13.56
N LEU A 305 33.43 14.09 -14.48
CA LEU A 305 32.51 15.20 -14.62
C LEU A 305 31.27 14.74 -15.39
N SER A 306 30.08 15.01 -14.86
CA SER A 306 28.82 14.55 -15.46
C SER A 306 27.89 15.72 -15.75
N ILE A 307 27.49 15.88 -17.01
CA ILE A 307 26.48 16.82 -17.46
C ILE A 307 25.24 16.01 -17.84
N ARG A 308 24.14 16.26 -17.13
CA ARG A 308 22.87 15.59 -17.31
C ARG A 308 21.91 16.51 -18.06
N VAL A 309 21.64 16.18 -19.33
CA VAL A 309 20.57 16.82 -20.09
C VAL A 309 19.28 16.09 -19.77
N THR A 310 18.38 16.77 -19.07
CA THR A 310 17.17 16.22 -18.49
C THR A 310 16.00 16.45 -19.43
N GLU A 311 15.27 15.39 -19.76
CA GLU A 311 14.01 15.47 -20.53
C GLU A 311 13.03 16.40 -19.79
N ILE A 312 12.35 17.28 -20.54
CA ILE A 312 11.36 18.17 -19.92
C ILE A 312 10.19 17.30 -19.40
N PRO A 313 9.86 17.36 -18.10
CA PRO A 313 8.79 16.52 -17.57
C PRO A 313 7.43 16.87 -18.20
N ASN A 314 6.62 15.86 -18.49
CA ASN A 314 5.26 16.04 -19.05
C ASN A 314 4.20 15.42 -18.13
N PRO A 315 4.00 15.98 -16.93
CA PRO A 315 3.14 15.39 -15.92
C PRO A 315 1.68 15.36 -16.36
N ILE A 316 1.03 14.20 -16.22
CA ILE A 316 -0.42 14.05 -16.36
C ILE A 316 -1.02 14.04 -14.96
N VAL A 317 -1.93 14.96 -14.68
CA VAL A 317 -2.60 15.10 -13.39
C VAL A 317 -4.01 14.53 -13.43
N ILE A 318 -4.37 13.81 -12.38
CA ILE A 318 -5.64 13.11 -12.23
C ILE A 318 -6.20 13.31 -10.83
N ASN A 319 -7.54 13.33 -10.72
CA ASN A 319 -8.26 13.44 -9.46
C ASN A 319 -9.50 12.54 -9.44
N ASN A 320 -10.07 12.33 -8.25
CA ASN A 320 -11.22 11.44 -8.03
C ASN A 320 -12.59 12.16 -8.01
N SER A 321 -12.69 13.38 -8.52
CA SER A 321 -13.93 14.16 -8.48
C SER A 321 -14.95 13.72 -9.56
N PRO A 322 -16.27 13.99 -9.38
CA PRO A 322 -16.89 14.72 -8.27
C PRO A 322 -16.88 13.94 -6.95
N ILE A 323 -16.55 14.61 -5.84
CA ILE A 323 -16.52 14.01 -4.49
C ILE A 323 -17.61 14.61 -3.59
N CYS A 324 -18.16 13.82 -2.66
CA CYS A 324 -19.16 14.29 -1.71
C CYS A 324 -18.54 15.16 -0.61
N PHE A 325 -19.31 16.13 -0.10
CA PHE A 325 -18.97 16.87 1.12
C PHE A 325 -18.59 15.90 2.26
N GLY A 326 -17.48 16.17 2.94
CA GLY A 326 -16.88 15.34 3.98
C GLY A 326 -15.96 14.22 3.46
N GLY A 327 -15.93 13.96 2.15
CA GLY A 327 -15.09 12.93 1.55
C GLY A 327 -13.61 13.29 1.45
N GLU A 328 -12.83 12.45 0.77
CA GLU A 328 -11.40 12.67 0.51
C GLU A 328 -11.16 13.02 -0.96
N ILE A 329 -10.51 14.15 -1.22
CA ILE A 329 -9.98 14.48 -2.56
C ILE A 329 -8.61 13.84 -2.66
N LYS A 330 -8.37 13.08 -3.73
CA LYS A 330 -7.09 12.45 -4.04
C LYS A 330 -6.56 13.08 -5.32
N LEU A 331 -5.40 13.71 -5.21
CA LEU A 331 -4.66 14.23 -6.36
C LEU A 331 -3.50 13.27 -6.64
N SER A 332 -3.21 13.05 -7.92
CA SER A 332 -2.07 12.23 -8.31
C SER A 332 -1.49 12.68 -9.64
N THR A 333 -0.25 12.29 -9.88
CA THR A 333 0.45 12.60 -11.12
C THR A 333 1.22 11.40 -11.68
N THR A 334 1.20 11.30 -13.01
CA THR A 334 1.86 10.25 -13.77
C THR A 334 2.66 10.84 -14.94
N ASN A 335 3.34 10.00 -15.71
CA ASN A 335 4.08 10.40 -16.91
C ASN A 335 5.27 11.34 -16.64
N ILE A 336 6.07 11.00 -15.62
CA ILE A 336 7.34 11.67 -15.32
C ILE A 336 8.45 10.65 -15.51
N ASN A 337 9.25 10.83 -16.56
CA ASN A 337 10.35 9.93 -16.92
C ASN A 337 11.58 10.23 -16.05
N LEU A 338 11.69 9.54 -14.92
CA LEU A 338 12.83 9.66 -14.01
C LEU A 338 13.86 8.57 -14.32
N LEU A 339 15.14 8.94 -14.44
CA LEU A 339 16.25 8.00 -14.51
C LEU A 339 17.00 7.94 -13.16
N PRO A 340 17.81 6.88 -12.92
CA PRO A 340 18.59 6.77 -11.70
C PRO A 340 19.47 7.98 -11.45
N GLY A 341 19.34 8.59 -10.26
CA GLY A 341 20.11 9.76 -9.86
C GLY A 341 19.47 11.11 -10.18
N ASP A 342 18.31 11.15 -10.86
CA ASP A 342 17.57 12.39 -11.06
C ASP A 342 16.97 12.89 -9.72
N GLU A 343 17.07 14.20 -9.49
CA GLU A 343 16.48 14.90 -8.36
C GLU A 343 15.11 15.46 -8.77
N VAL A 344 14.04 15.08 -8.06
CA VAL A 344 12.66 15.49 -8.38
C VAL A 344 11.96 16.14 -7.19
N SER A 345 11.17 17.18 -7.46
CA SER A 345 10.27 17.80 -6.49
C SER A 345 8.89 18.11 -7.09
N TYR A 346 7.89 18.10 -6.21
CA TYR A 346 6.49 18.38 -6.52
C TYR A 346 6.03 19.60 -5.74
N GLU A 347 5.20 20.43 -6.36
CA GLU A 347 4.57 21.57 -5.71
C GLU A 347 3.12 21.65 -6.21
N TRP A 348 2.18 21.19 -5.38
CA TRP A 348 0.76 21.33 -5.61
C TRP A 348 0.25 22.62 -4.98
N THR A 349 -0.62 23.33 -5.69
CA THR A 349 -1.35 24.50 -5.19
C THR A 349 -2.80 24.46 -5.64
N GLY A 350 -3.71 24.98 -4.83
CA GLY A 350 -5.13 25.04 -5.15
C GLY A 350 -5.94 25.78 -4.08
N PRO A 351 -7.28 25.75 -4.17
CA PRO A 351 -8.16 26.38 -3.19
C PRO A 351 -7.87 25.88 -1.75
N ASN A 352 -7.38 26.77 -0.90
CA ASN A 352 -7.00 26.50 0.50
C ASN A 352 -6.03 25.31 0.67
N PHE A 353 -5.18 25.05 -0.32
CA PHE A 353 -4.33 23.86 -0.33
C PHE A 353 -2.97 24.12 -0.95
N SER A 354 -1.93 23.58 -0.32
CA SER A 354 -0.61 23.36 -0.92
C SER A 354 0.00 22.07 -0.38
N SER A 355 0.83 21.41 -1.18
CA SER A 355 1.58 20.22 -0.75
C SER A 355 2.83 20.01 -1.60
N ALA A 356 3.85 19.39 -1.01
CA ALA A 356 5.05 18.92 -1.72
C ALA A 356 5.05 17.41 -2.01
N ASP A 357 3.99 16.71 -1.60
CA ASP A 357 3.84 15.28 -1.85
C ASP A 357 3.50 15.03 -3.32
N LYS A 358 3.95 13.89 -3.86
CA LYS A 358 3.59 13.47 -5.22
C LYS A 358 2.08 13.28 -5.38
N ASP A 359 1.48 12.53 -4.45
CA ASP A 359 0.08 12.10 -4.48
C ASP A 359 -0.65 12.51 -3.18
N PRO A 360 -0.96 13.81 -2.98
CA PRO A 360 -1.55 14.27 -1.74
C PRO A 360 -3.04 13.94 -1.62
N VAL A 361 -3.49 13.85 -0.37
CA VAL A 361 -4.90 13.62 0.00
C VAL A 361 -5.41 14.77 0.84
N ILE A 362 -6.57 15.33 0.47
CA ILE A 362 -7.27 16.38 1.22
C ILE A 362 -8.50 15.73 1.86
N SER A 363 -8.46 15.56 3.18
CA SER A 363 -9.60 15.03 3.96
C SER A 363 -10.67 16.09 4.18
N ASN A 364 -11.91 15.64 4.45
CA ASN A 364 -13.05 16.51 4.77
C ASN A 364 -13.37 17.55 3.67
N ALA A 365 -13.52 17.08 2.43
CA ALA A 365 -13.86 17.89 1.27
C ALA A 365 -15.08 18.79 1.53
N ASN A 366 -15.02 20.04 1.09
CA ASN A 366 -16.10 21.02 1.26
C ASN A 366 -16.07 22.00 0.08
N LEU A 367 -17.02 22.92 -0.02
CA LEU A 367 -17.14 23.81 -1.17
C LEU A 367 -15.98 24.81 -1.33
N THR A 368 -15.19 25.06 -0.29
CA THR A 368 -13.99 25.92 -0.40
C THR A 368 -12.79 25.19 -1.00
N HIS A 369 -12.88 23.87 -1.19
CA HIS A 369 -11.89 23.05 -1.90
C HIS A 369 -12.25 22.85 -3.39
N GLU A 370 -13.39 23.37 -3.86
CA GLU A 370 -13.75 23.30 -5.28
C GLU A 370 -12.92 24.31 -6.10
N GLY A 371 -12.40 23.84 -7.24
CA GLY A 371 -11.64 24.68 -8.17
C GLY A 371 -10.49 23.98 -8.86
N THR A 372 -9.61 24.76 -9.48
CA THR A 372 -8.45 24.26 -10.23
C THR A 372 -7.26 24.07 -9.30
N TYR A 373 -6.67 22.88 -9.36
CA TYR A 373 -5.42 22.53 -8.70
C TYR A 373 -4.30 22.50 -9.73
N TYR A 374 -3.19 23.15 -9.40
CA TYR A 374 -1.99 23.24 -10.22
C TYR A 374 -0.91 22.39 -9.61
N LEU A 375 -0.21 21.64 -10.44
CA LEU A 375 1.02 20.94 -10.12
C LEU A 375 2.17 21.59 -10.86
N LYS A 376 3.24 21.90 -10.14
CA LYS A 376 4.56 22.19 -10.70
C LYS A 376 5.50 21.04 -10.34
N VAL A 377 6.13 20.45 -11.36
CA VAL A 377 7.14 19.41 -11.21
C VAL A 377 8.48 19.99 -11.60
N THR A 378 9.50 19.75 -10.79
CA THR A 378 10.89 20.12 -11.12
C THR A 378 11.74 18.86 -11.13
N VAL A 379 12.39 18.55 -12.25
CA VAL A 379 13.36 17.44 -12.36
C VAL A 379 14.71 18.04 -12.74
N ASN A 380 15.72 17.92 -11.87
CA ASN A 380 17.06 18.50 -12.08
C ASN A 380 17.06 19.99 -12.48
N GLY A 381 16.08 20.76 -11.99
CA GLY A 381 15.88 22.17 -12.35
C GLY A 381 14.97 22.43 -13.56
N CYS A 382 14.61 21.40 -14.33
CA CYS A 382 13.66 21.50 -15.45
C CYS A 382 12.22 21.49 -14.93
N ILE A 383 11.48 22.56 -15.24
CA ILE A 383 10.16 22.83 -14.67
C ILE A 383 9.08 22.57 -15.71
N SER A 384 8.02 21.89 -15.29
CA SER A 384 6.78 21.77 -16.05
C SER A 384 5.57 21.93 -15.13
N THR A 385 4.45 22.38 -15.69
CA THR A 385 3.20 22.57 -14.96
C THR A 385 2.05 21.84 -15.61
N ALA A 386 1.13 21.36 -14.78
CA ALA A 386 -0.11 20.72 -15.20
C ALA A 386 -1.24 21.11 -14.23
N GLN A 387 -2.50 20.91 -14.63
CA GLN A 387 -3.65 21.30 -13.80
C GLN A 387 -4.82 20.34 -13.94
N THR A 388 -5.63 20.27 -12.88
CA THR A 388 -6.85 19.45 -12.84
C THR A 388 -7.96 20.20 -12.09
N GLU A 389 -9.21 20.00 -12.50
CA GLU A 389 -10.37 20.62 -11.86
C GLU A 389 -11.01 19.64 -10.86
N VAL A 390 -11.20 20.07 -9.62
CA VAL A 390 -11.87 19.30 -8.56
C VAL A 390 -13.25 19.88 -8.32
N LYS A 391 -14.27 19.00 -8.37
CA LYS A 391 -15.66 19.33 -8.05
C LYS A 391 -16.11 18.69 -6.74
N VAL A 392 -16.74 19.47 -5.87
CA VAL A 392 -17.29 18.99 -4.60
C VAL A 392 -18.81 19.06 -4.65
N THR A 393 -19.47 17.91 -4.56
CA THR A 393 -20.93 17.84 -4.47
C THR A 393 -21.36 18.22 -3.05
N PRO A 394 -22.24 19.23 -2.88
CA PRO A 394 -22.76 19.61 -1.57
C PRO A 394 -23.37 18.43 -0.81
N LYS A 395 -23.43 18.54 0.52
CA LYS A 395 -24.10 17.54 1.35
C LYS A 395 -25.58 17.44 0.93
N VAL A 396 -25.99 16.23 0.56
CA VAL A 396 -27.40 15.91 0.31
C VAL A 396 -28.13 15.90 1.65
N ILE A 397 -29.26 16.59 1.73
CA ILE A 397 -30.11 16.65 2.93
C ILE A 397 -31.50 16.19 2.50
N ALA A 398 -31.81 14.92 2.76
CA ALA A 398 -33.12 14.35 2.49
C ALA A 398 -34.16 14.96 3.43
N SER A 399 -35.28 15.38 2.87
CA SER A 399 -36.42 15.93 3.62
C SER A 399 -37.71 15.26 3.17
N THR A 400 -38.61 14.99 4.11
CA THR A 400 -39.95 14.44 3.87
C THR A 400 -41.00 15.38 4.45
N THR A 401 -42.21 15.38 3.90
CA THR A 401 -43.30 16.25 4.37
C THR A 401 -43.81 15.91 5.77
N PHE A 402 -43.68 14.64 6.17
CA PHE A 402 -44.01 14.13 7.50
C PHE A 402 -43.07 12.97 7.86
N SER A 403 -42.94 12.68 9.16
CA SER A 403 -42.24 11.49 9.67
C SER A 403 -43.20 10.36 10.00
N GLU A 404 -44.46 10.69 10.32
CA GLU A 404 -45.52 9.74 10.66
C GLU A 404 -46.86 10.24 10.11
N VAL A 405 -47.70 9.33 9.63
CA VAL A 405 -49.07 9.59 9.17
C VAL A 405 -49.95 8.37 9.43
N THR A 406 -51.23 8.59 9.71
CA THR A 406 -52.21 7.51 9.88
C THR A 406 -53.22 7.54 8.75
N ILE A 407 -53.49 6.39 8.15
CA ILE A 407 -54.51 6.16 7.12
C ILE A 407 -55.41 4.99 7.51
N CYS A 408 -56.55 4.83 6.84
CA CYS A 408 -57.40 3.68 7.02
C CYS A 408 -57.09 2.57 6.01
N GLU A 409 -57.42 1.33 6.36
CA GLU A 409 -57.18 0.19 5.49
C GLU A 409 -57.87 0.36 4.12
N GLY A 410 -57.08 0.30 3.05
CA GLY A 410 -57.52 0.51 1.68
C GLY A 410 -57.42 1.95 1.18
N ASP A 411 -57.08 2.91 2.04
CA ASP A 411 -56.74 4.27 1.63
C ASP A 411 -55.33 4.34 1.01
N VAL A 412 -55.05 5.45 0.34
CA VAL A 412 -53.76 5.74 -0.27
C VAL A 412 -53.23 7.08 0.21
N ILE A 413 -51.90 7.23 0.24
CA ILE A 413 -51.24 8.48 0.63
C ILE A 413 -50.11 8.80 -0.35
N SER A 414 -49.94 10.08 -0.71
CA SER A 414 -48.75 10.53 -1.44
C SER A 414 -47.61 10.72 -0.44
N LEU A 415 -46.54 9.95 -0.58
CA LEU A 415 -45.28 10.25 0.08
C LEU A 415 -44.62 11.38 -0.69
N GLU A 416 -43.82 12.21 -0.02
CA GLU A 416 -43.03 13.25 -0.68
C GLU A 416 -41.64 13.32 -0.05
N ALA A 417 -40.61 13.27 -0.90
CA ALA A 417 -39.24 13.48 -0.52
C ALA A 417 -38.57 14.53 -1.42
N SER A 418 -37.62 15.27 -0.86
CA SER A 418 -36.82 16.29 -1.55
C SER A 418 -35.38 16.28 -1.05
N GLY A 419 -34.52 17.12 -1.62
CA GLY A 419 -33.11 17.25 -1.22
C GLY A 419 -32.08 16.73 -2.23
N GLY A 420 -32.54 16.14 -3.34
CA GLY A 420 -31.70 15.62 -4.41
C GLY A 420 -32.48 15.40 -5.71
N ASN A 421 -31.86 14.72 -6.69
CA ASN A 421 -32.44 14.47 -8.01
C ASN A 421 -32.67 12.98 -8.31
N THR A 422 -32.25 12.09 -7.42
CA THR A 422 -32.52 10.64 -7.48
C THR A 422 -33.17 10.19 -6.18
N PHE A 423 -34.10 9.25 -6.28
CA PHE A 423 -34.90 8.75 -5.16
C PHE A 423 -34.99 7.24 -5.25
N LYS A 424 -34.89 6.56 -4.09
CA LYS A 424 -35.11 5.12 -3.96
C LYS A 424 -35.86 4.85 -2.67
N TRP A 425 -37.09 4.37 -2.79
CA TRP A 425 -37.94 4.01 -1.66
C TRP A 425 -37.86 2.51 -1.36
N PHE A 426 -38.01 2.15 -0.09
CA PHE A 426 -38.10 0.78 0.40
C PHE A 426 -38.99 0.72 1.66
N PRO A 427 -39.85 -0.29 1.88
CA PRO A 427 -40.21 -1.36 0.95
C PRO A 427 -40.80 -0.82 -0.35
N ILE A 428 -40.69 -1.60 -1.43
CA ILE A 428 -41.21 -1.21 -2.76
C ILE A 428 -42.65 -1.68 -2.96
N GLU A 429 -43.07 -2.62 -2.13
CA GLU A 429 -44.41 -3.17 -2.06
C GLU A 429 -45.41 -2.04 -1.79
N ASP A 430 -46.57 -2.11 -2.44
CA ASP A 430 -47.66 -1.14 -2.28
C ASP A 430 -47.28 0.32 -2.65
N LEU A 431 -46.16 0.57 -3.32
CA LEU A 431 -45.81 1.87 -3.93
C LEU A 431 -46.13 1.92 -5.42
N SER A 432 -46.60 3.07 -5.90
CA SER A 432 -46.85 3.29 -7.33
C SER A 432 -45.56 3.29 -8.16
N ASN A 433 -44.48 3.89 -7.64
CA ASN A 433 -43.14 3.85 -8.26
C ASN A 433 -42.07 4.19 -7.21
N ALA A 434 -41.24 3.21 -6.83
CA ALA A 434 -40.22 3.40 -5.80
C ALA A 434 -39.04 4.32 -6.19
N ASN A 435 -38.98 4.86 -7.43
CA ASN A 435 -37.85 5.65 -7.91
C ASN A 435 -38.16 7.14 -8.18
N ILE A 436 -39.31 7.64 -7.72
CA ILE A 436 -39.72 9.05 -7.87
C ILE A 436 -39.76 9.78 -6.52
N ALA A 437 -39.77 11.11 -6.57
CA ALA A 437 -39.84 11.96 -5.38
C ALA A 437 -41.15 11.77 -4.59
N ASN A 438 -42.24 11.46 -5.29
CA ASN A 438 -43.59 11.46 -4.75
C ASN A 438 -44.42 10.20 -5.12
N PRO A 439 -44.04 9.01 -4.63
CA PRO A 439 -44.83 7.81 -4.86
C PRO A 439 -46.16 7.84 -4.09
N ILE A 440 -47.17 7.20 -4.64
CA ILE A 440 -48.42 6.91 -3.94
C ILE A 440 -48.23 5.56 -3.22
N ALA A 441 -48.45 5.54 -1.91
CA ALA A 441 -48.37 4.36 -1.06
C ALA A 441 -49.77 3.87 -0.66
N SER A 442 -50.01 2.57 -0.76
CA SER A 442 -51.26 1.91 -0.34
C SER A 442 -51.01 0.69 0.57
N PRO A 443 -50.27 0.85 1.69
CA PRO A 443 -49.88 -0.26 2.54
C PRO A 443 -51.08 -0.95 3.19
N LYS A 444 -51.06 -2.28 3.28
CA LYS A 444 -52.11 -3.08 3.94
C LYS A 444 -51.96 -3.17 5.46
N LYS A 445 -50.77 -2.86 5.98
CA LYS A 445 -50.41 -2.87 7.40
C LYS A 445 -49.50 -1.69 7.68
N THR A 446 -49.37 -1.30 8.95
CA THR A 446 -48.43 -0.26 9.37
C THR A 446 -47.04 -0.54 8.80
N THR A 447 -46.54 0.38 7.98
CA THR A 447 -45.31 0.20 7.18
C THR A 447 -44.43 1.44 7.31
N THR A 448 -43.15 1.24 7.59
CA THR A 448 -42.15 2.30 7.57
C THR A 448 -41.44 2.29 6.22
N TYR A 449 -41.65 3.34 5.43
CA TYR A 449 -40.96 3.58 4.18
C TYR A 449 -39.68 4.39 4.42
N SER A 450 -38.56 3.89 3.93
CA SER A 450 -37.26 4.55 3.89
C SER A 450 -37.01 5.08 2.47
N VAL A 451 -36.69 6.37 2.34
CA VAL A 451 -36.27 6.99 1.09
C VAL A 451 -34.79 7.34 1.14
N THR A 452 -34.02 6.82 0.19
CA THR A 452 -32.67 7.29 -0.10
C THR A 452 -32.73 8.33 -1.20
N VAL A 453 -32.30 9.56 -0.90
CA VAL A 453 -32.24 10.70 -1.81
C VAL A 453 -30.78 10.91 -2.22
N GLY A 454 -30.52 11.17 -3.50
CA GLY A 454 -29.15 11.33 -3.99
C GLY A 454 -28.93 12.45 -5.01
N VAL A 455 -27.68 12.92 -5.08
CA VAL A 455 -27.11 13.77 -6.15
C VAL A 455 -25.79 13.15 -6.57
N GLY A 456 -25.74 12.56 -7.77
CA GLY A 456 -24.59 11.74 -8.18
C GLY A 456 -24.40 10.54 -7.24
N ASN A 457 -23.23 10.43 -6.61
CA ASN A 457 -22.91 9.36 -5.66
C ASN A 457 -23.18 9.75 -4.18
N CYS A 458 -23.63 10.97 -3.91
CA CYS A 458 -23.86 11.46 -2.56
C CYS A 458 -25.30 11.15 -2.15
N LEU A 459 -25.49 10.52 -1.00
CA LEU A 459 -26.77 9.98 -0.56
C LEU A 459 -27.12 10.44 0.86
N ASP A 460 -28.40 10.62 1.13
CA ASP A 460 -28.97 10.77 2.49
C ASP A 460 -30.27 9.98 2.58
N THR A 461 -30.68 9.58 3.78
CA THR A 461 -31.86 8.72 3.98
C THR A 461 -32.82 9.26 5.05
N LYS A 462 -34.12 9.15 4.78
CA LYS A 462 -35.20 9.50 5.72
C LYS A 462 -36.27 8.41 5.76
N ASN A 463 -36.98 8.35 6.88
CA ASN A 463 -38.06 7.38 7.09
C ASN A 463 -39.40 8.09 7.29
N ILE A 464 -40.46 7.45 6.82
CA ILE A 464 -41.86 7.81 7.01
C ILE A 464 -42.60 6.57 7.52
N THR A 465 -43.23 6.64 8.68
CA THR A 465 -44.12 5.57 9.17
C THR A 465 -45.56 5.85 8.80
N VAL A 466 -46.16 4.97 8.01
CA VAL A 466 -47.58 5.00 7.64
C VAL A 466 -48.31 3.99 8.51
N THR A 467 -49.07 4.47 9.50
CA THR A 467 -49.91 3.64 10.37
C THR A 467 -51.23 3.34 9.68
N VAL A 468 -51.60 2.06 9.59
CA VAL A 468 -52.84 1.62 8.94
C VAL A 468 -53.83 1.15 9.98
N ASN A 469 -54.91 1.91 10.17
CA ASN A 469 -56.01 1.51 11.04
C ASN A 469 -56.94 0.54 10.28
N PRO A 470 -57.24 -0.64 10.85
CA PRO A 470 -58.16 -1.59 10.22
C PRO A 470 -59.56 -0.97 10.10
N LYS A 471 -60.30 -1.34 9.06
CA LYS A 471 -61.71 -0.96 8.95
C LYS A 471 -62.52 -1.57 10.08
N THR A 472 -63.54 -0.85 10.49
CA THR A 472 -64.45 -1.31 11.53
C THR A 472 -65.43 -2.32 10.95
N GLU A 473 -65.56 -3.46 11.63
CA GLU A 473 -66.57 -4.48 11.37
C GLU A 473 -67.48 -4.61 12.58
N GLY A 474 -68.75 -4.94 12.34
CA GLY A 474 -69.79 -4.89 13.35
C GLY A 474 -70.90 -5.90 13.12
N ASN A 475 -71.41 -6.48 14.21
CA ASN A 475 -72.55 -7.38 14.20
C ASN A 475 -73.41 -7.15 15.46
N ALA A 476 -74.73 -7.00 15.30
CA ALA A 476 -75.70 -6.75 16.37
C ALA A 476 -76.04 -8.03 17.17
N GLY A 477 -75.60 -9.20 16.70
CA GLY A 477 -75.86 -10.51 17.26
C GLY A 477 -77.10 -11.17 16.65
N ALA A 478 -77.29 -12.45 16.94
CA ALA A 478 -78.44 -13.20 16.44
C ALA A 478 -79.77 -12.74 17.06
N ASP A 479 -80.83 -12.79 16.24
CA ASP A 479 -82.21 -12.56 16.64
C ASP A 479 -82.60 -13.31 17.91
N LYS A 480 -83.44 -12.69 18.72
CA LYS A 480 -83.85 -13.18 20.05
C LYS A 480 -85.34 -13.49 20.11
N ARG A 481 -85.69 -14.37 21.03
CA ARG A 481 -87.07 -14.78 21.35
C ARG A 481 -87.24 -14.73 22.86
N ILE A 482 -88.20 -13.94 23.34
CA ILE A 482 -88.48 -13.77 24.77
C ILE A 482 -89.97 -13.82 25.08
N LEU A 483 -90.33 -14.09 26.33
CA LEU A 483 -91.68 -13.84 26.84
C LEU A 483 -91.79 -12.40 27.33
N ALA A 484 -92.98 -11.80 27.19
CA ALA A 484 -93.27 -10.45 27.66
C ALA A 484 -92.93 -10.31 29.16
N GLY A 485 -92.11 -9.30 29.48
CA GLY A 485 -91.60 -9.04 30.83
C GLY A 485 -90.26 -9.71 31.16
N GLN A 486 -89.66 -10.47 30.23
CA GLN A 486 -88.28 -10.95 30.38
C GLN A 486 -87.26 -9.92 29.85
N ALA A 487 -86.05 -9.98 30.40
CA ALA A 487 -84.89 -9.26 29.91
C ALA A 487 -84.02 -10.17 29.04
N VAL A 488 -83.41 -9.62 27.99
CA VAL A 488 -82.43 -10.32 27.16
C VAL A 488 -81.22 -9.44 26.89
N GLN A 489 -80.04 -10.03 27.02
CA GLN A 489 -78.78 -9.40 26.66
C GLN A 489 -78.61 -9.38 25.14
N LEU A 490 -78.40 -8.20 24.56
CA LEU A 490 -77.87 -8.08 23.20
C LEU A 490 -76.37 -8.37 23.24
N ASN A 491 -75.89 -9.20 22.32
CA ASN A 491 -74.51 -9.68 22.27
C ASN A 491 -73.88 -9.22 20.96
N GLY A 492 -73.61 -7.92 20.86
CA GLY A 492 -72.93 -7.35 19.71
C GLY A 492 -71.45 -7.73 19.68
N SER A 493 -70.85 -7.74 18.49
CA SER A 493 -69.40 -7.86 18.30
C SER A 493 -68.90 -6.77 17.37
N ALA A 494 -67.74 -6.18 17.68
CA ALA A 494 -67.11 -5.18 16.84
C ALA A 494 -65.59 -5.30 16.86
N THR A 495 -64.95 -5.00 15.73
CA THR A 495 -63.49 -4.82 15.60
C THR A 495 -63.22 -3.47 14.96
N GLY A 496 -62.07 -2.86 15.24
CA GLY A 496 -61.68 -1.56 14.67
C GLY A 496 -60.86 -0.73 15.64
N SER A 497 -60.40 0.44 15.19
CA SER A 497 -59.67 1.41 16.02
C SER A 497 -60.62 2.53 16.50
N ASN A 498 -60.51 2.90 17.78
CA ASN A 498 -61.26 4.02 18.38
C ASN A 498 -62.78 3.96 18.12
N ILE A 499 -63.39 2.83 18.46
CA ILE A 499 -64.80 2.55 18.16
C ILE A 499 -65.75 3.03 19.27
N SER A 500 -66.95 3.45 18.88
CA SER A 500 -68.05 3.85 19.76
C SER A 500 -69.38 3.25 19.29
N PHE A 501 -70.32 3.05 20.19
CA PHE A 501 -71.56 2.31 19.94
C PHE A 501 -72.80 3.18 20.16
N SER A 502 -73.83 2.97 19.35
CA SER A 502 -75.17 3.47 19.62
C SER A 502 -76.24 2.52 19.09
N TRP A 503 -77.28 2.30 19.89
CA TRP A 503 -78.45 1.49 19.52
C TRP A 503 -79.67 2.36 19.27
N SER A 504 -80.46 2.03 18.25
CA SER A 504 -81.73 2.70 17.93
C SER A 504 -82.83 1.67 17.58
N PRO A 505 -84.07 1.82 18.05
CA PRO A 505 -84.52 2.83 19.01
C PRO A 505 -83.91 2.60 20.40
N THR A 506 -83.88 3.64 21.24
CA THR A 506 -83.33 3.53 22.62
C THR A 506 -84.33 2.95 23.62
N ASP A 507 -85.57 2.75 23.21
CA ASP A 507 -86.66 2.29 24.07
C ASP A 507 -86.34 0.90 24.64
N TYR A 508 -86.63 0.72 25.94
CA TYR A 508 -86.47 -0.54 26.67
C TYR A 508 -85.04 -1.12 26.72
N LEU A 509 -84.02 -0.32 26.42
CA LEU A 509 -82.61 -0.64 26.66
C LEU A 509 -82.15 -0.03 28.00
N ASP A 510 -81.24 -0.71 28.69
CA ASP A 510 -80.61 -0.19 29.91
C ASP A 510 -79.58 0.92 29.61
N ASP A 511 -78.74 0.74 28.60
CA ASP A 511 -77.78 1.73 28.10
C ASP A 511 -77.58 1.57 26.58
N PRO A 512 -78.15 2.47 25.75
CA PRO A 512 -78.04 2.36 24.30
C PRO A 512 -76.63 2.67 23.75
N THR A 513 -75.63 2.97 24.59
CA THR A 513 -74.27 3.38 24.17
C THR A 513 -73.19 2.33 24.41
N ILE A 514 -73.55 1.17 24.97
CA ILE A 514 -72.64 0.04 25.16
C ILE A 514 -72.87 -1.03 24.07
N LEU A 515 -71.84 -1.85 23.81
CA LEU A 515 -71.92 -2.91 22.80
C LEU A 515 -72.96 -3.99 23.16
N ASN A 516 -73.14 -4.24 24.46
CA ASN A 516 -74.01 -5.29 24.98
C ASN A 516 -75.01 -4.69 25.97
N PRO A 517 -76.11 -4.06 25.52
CA PRO A 517 -77.19 -3.62 26.39
C PRO A 517 -78.17 -4.75 26.72
N ILE A 518 -78.90 -4.59 27.81
CA ILE A 518 -80.03 -5.43 28.20
C ILE A 518 -81.32 -4.80 27.67
N ALA A 519 -82.09 -5.57 26.90
CA ALA A 519 -83.37 -5.17 26.34
C ALA A 519 -84.55 -5.83 27.08
N THR A 520 -85.60 -5.05 27.39
CA THR A 520 -86.87 -5.52 28.00
C THR A 520 -88.12 -5.06 27.23
N PRO A 521 -88.25 -5.31 25.92
CA PRO A 521 -89.36 -4.78 25.13
C PRO A 521 -90.70 -5.47 25.42
N PRO A 522 -91.84 -4.74 25.41
CA PRO A 522 -93.16 -5.31 25.65
C PRO A 522 -93.79 -5.97 24.40
N THR A 523 -93.29 -5.64 23.21
CA THR A 523 -93.73 -6.15 21.91
C THR A 523 -92.52 -6.39 21.00
N ASP A 524 -92.72 -7.08 19.87
CA ASP A 524 -91.68 -7.26 18.85
C ASP A 524 -90.99 -5.92 18.51
N ILE A 525 -89.66 -5.93 18.46
CA ILE A 525 -88.84 -4.75 18.18
C ILE A 525 -87.57 -5.15 17.43
N THR A 526 -87.12 -4.28 16.52
CA THR A 526 -85.79 -4.38 15.88
C THR A 526 -84.91 -3.29 16.46
N TYR A 527 -83.72 -3.65 16.91
CA TYR A 527 -82.69 -2.70 17.30
C TYR A 527 -81.59 -2.67 16.23
N THR A 528 -81.19 -1.47 15.80
CA THR A 528 -80.05 -1.22 14.93
C THR A 528 -78.85 -0.80 15.78
N LEU A 529 -77.77 -1.59 15.75
CA LEU A 529 -76.47 -1.22 16.28
C LEU A 529 -75.74 -0.36 15.24
N THR A 530 -75.36 0.84 15.61
CA THR A 530 -74.45 1.71 14.85
C THR A 530 -73.10 1.74 15.56
N ILE A 531 -72.02 1.44 14.83
CA ILE A 531 -70.65 1.51 15.34
C ILE A 531 -69.92 2.59 14.55
N ASN A 532 -69.46 3.63 15.23
CA ASN A 532 -68.66 4.70 14.63
C ASN A 532 -67.18 4.50 14.99
N SER A 533 -66.29 4.75 14.03
CA SER A 533 -64.83 4.68 14.20
C SER A 533 -64.13 5.80 13.44
N ASP A 534 -62.82 5.92 13.62
CA ASP A 534 -62.00 6.87 12.86
C ASP A 534 -62.04 6.62 11.34
N CYS A 535 -62.32 5.38 10.91
CA CYS A 535 -62.22 4.98 9.51
C CYS A 535 -63.55 4.85 8.77
N ASN A 536 -64.59 4.38 9.46
CA ASN A 536 -65.90 4.17 8.87
C ASN A 536 -66.97 4.00 9.95
N THR A 537 -68.23 4.16 9.54
CA THR A 537 -69.40 3.80 10.33
C THR A 537 -70.03 2.53 9.75
N VAL A 538 -70.36 1.56 10.59
CA VAL A 538 -71.10 0.34 10.21
C VAL A 538 -72.37 0.21 11.01
N THR A 539 -73.37 -0.44 10.42
CA THR A 539 -74.66 -0.70 11.07
C THR A 539 -75.05 -2.16 10.89
N ASP A 540 -75.67 -2.75 11.91
CA ASP A 540 -76.29 -4.08 11.85
C ASP A 540 -77.57 -4.12 12.69
N GLU A 541 -78.46 -5.09 12.45
CA GLU A 541 -79.75 -5.18 13.11
C GLU A 541 -79.93 -6.49 13.87
N VAL A 542 -80.64 -6.43 15.00
CA VAL A 542 -81.11 -7.59 15.76
C VAL A 542 -82.60 -7.48 16.01
N PHE A 543 -83.34 -8.51 15.62
CA PHE A 543 -84.78 -8.59 15.85
C PHE A 543 -85.10 -9.37 17.13
N ILE A 544 -85.96 -8.81 17.99
CA ILE A 544 -86.48 -9.47 19.19
C ILE A 544 -87.96 -9.77 18.98
N ARG A 545 -88.29 -11.06 18.93
CA ARG A 545 -89.68 -11.53 18.96
C ARG A 545 -90.16 -11.71 20.40
N VAL A 546 -91.25 -11.04 20.78
CA VAL A 546 -91.84 -11.04 22.11
C VAL A 546 -93.17 -11.79 22.10
N PHE A 547 -93.20 -12.94 22.78
CA PHE A 547 -94.43 -13.68 22.97
C PHE A 547 -95.17 -13.16 24.22
N PRO A 548 -96.50 -12.98 24.17
CA PRO A 548 -97.24 -12.54 25.35
C PRO A 548 -97.09 -13.52 26.54
N LYS A 549 -97.52 -13.11 27.74
CA LYS A 549 -97.61 -14.06 28.86
C LYS A 549 -98.94 -14.80 28.77
N ILE A 550 -98.91 -16.13 28.75
CA ILE A 550 -100.14 -16.94 28.80
C ILE A 550 -100.68 -16.88 30.23
N VAL A 551 -101.86 -16.30 30.41
CA VAL A 551 -102.59 -16.32 31.67
C VAL A 551 -103.67 -17.40 31.54
N ILE A 552 -103.55 -18.47 32.34
CA ILE A 552 -104.60 -19.48 32.48
C ILE A 552 -105.51 -19.02 33.62
N PRO A 553 -106.78 -18.63 33.36
CA PRO A 553 -107.71 -18.27 34.43
C PRO A 553 -107.98 -19.48 35.34
N ASN A 554 -107.91 -19.31 36.65
CA ASN A 554 -108.12 -20.38 37.64
C ASN A 554 -109.47 -20.27 38.37
N THR A 555 -110.46 -19.60 37.80
CA THR A 555 -111.76 -19.38 38.46
C THR A 555 -112.76 -20.46 38.05
N PHE A 556 -112.98 -21.44 38.92
CA PHE A 556 -114.07 -22.42 38.83
C PHE A 556 -115.18 -22.05 39.82
N THR A 557 -116.44 -22.03 39.38
CA THR A 557 -117.62 -22.09 40.25
C THR A 557 -118.46 -23.29 39.78
N PRO A 558 -118.55 -24.40 40.54
CA PRO A 558 -119.33 -25.55 40.10
C PRO A 558 -120.83 -25.28 40.34
N ASN A 559 -121.54 -24.82 39.31
CA ASN A 559 -122.99 -24.87 39.26
C ASN A 559 -123.40 -26.27 38.77
N ALA A 560 -123.30 -27.30 39.62
CA ALA A 560 -123.55 -28.73 39.38
C ALA A 560 -124.56 -29.13 38.26
N ASP A 561 -124.26 -28.83 37.00
CA ASP A 561 -125.13 -28.97 35.82
C ASP A 561 -124.58 -30.02 34.84
N GLY A 562 -123.44 -30.62 35.17
CA GLY A 562 -122.83 -31.70 34.38
C GLY A 562 -122.27 -31.24 33.03
N LEU A 563 -122.16 -29.93 32.77
CA LEU A 563 -121.56 -29.41 31.55
C LEU A 563 -120.05 -29.16 31.75
N LYS A 564 -119.21 -29.84 30.96
CA LYS A 564 -117.78 -29.53 30.88
C LYS A 564 -117.59 -28.12 30.28
N MET A 565 -117.20 -27.15 31.10
CA MET A 565 -116.71 -25.86 30.60
C MET A 565 -115.25 -25.98 30.21
N CYS A 566 -114.92 -25.45 29.04
CA CYS A 566 -113.64 -25.63 28.40
C CYS A 566 -113.22 -24.29 27.78
N PHE A 567 -112.00 -23.81 28.07
CA PHE A 567 -111.51 -22.51 27.60
C PHE A 567 -110.70 -22.63 26.30
N PRO A 568 -110.94 -21.77 25.29
CA PRO A 568 -110.07 -21.69 24.13
C PRO A 568 -108.79 -20.91 24.48
N LEU A 569 -107.65 -21.59 24.53
CA LEU A 569 -106.33 -20.95 24.52
C LEU A 569 -105.92 -20.67 23.06
N ASN A 570 -105.81 -19.40 22.67
CA ASN A 570 -105.30 -19.02 21.36
C ASN A 570 -103.77 -19.01 21.36
N LEU A 571 -103.18 -20.14 20.99
CA LEU A 571 -101.73 -20.38 20.93
C LEU A 571 -101.11 -20.07 19.56
N SER A 572 -101.85 -19.44 18.64
CA SER A 572 -101.40 -19.20 17.25
C SER A 572 -100.03 -18.51 17.12
N ARG A 573 -99.65 -17.68 18.09
CA ARG A 573 -98.33 -17.03 18.15
C ARG A 573 -97.20 -17.89 18.73
N TYR A 574 -97.45 -19.05 19.34
CA TYR A 574 -96.44 -19.89 20.02
C TYR A 574 -96.04 -21.15 19.25
N LEU A 575 -96.62 -21.39 18.07
CA LEU A 575 -96.50 -22.66 17.32
C LEU A 575 -95.07 -23.03 16.87
N GLU A 576 -94.08 -22.14 17.03
CA GLU A 576 -92.68 -22.41 16.68
C GLU A 576 -91.80 -22.88 17.86
N LEU A 577 -92.34 -23.01 19.08
CA LEU A 577 -91.62 -23.64 20.20
C LEU A 577 -91.83 -25.15 20.14
N THR A 578 -90.81 -25.90 19.72
CA THR A 578 -90.80 -27.36 19.68
C THR A 578 -91.01 -27.97 21.06
N VAL A 579 -92.28 -28.25 21.39
CA VAL A 579 -92.68 -29.43 22.17
C VAL A 579 -93.85 -30.04 21.42
N ALA A 580 -93.68 -31.30 21.01
CA ALA A 580 -94.69 -32.10 20.33
C ALA A 580 -95.95 -32.22 21.20
N ALA A 581 -96.96 -31.44 20.87
CA ALA A 581 -98.36 -31.78 21.11
C ALA A 581 -99.18 -31.21 19.96
N GLN A 582 -99.50 -32.08 18.99
CA GLN A 582 -100.64 -31.86 18.12
C GLN A 582 -101.90 -31.71 18.99
N ALA A 583 -102.86 -30.98 18.43
CA ALA A 583 -104.21 -30.75 18.93
C ALA A 583 -104.36 -29.58 19.90
N SER A 584 -105.39 -28.79 19.60
CA SER A 584 -106.14 -27.93 20.50
C SER A 584 -106.34 -28.65 21.84
N THR A 585 -105.41 -28.49 22.77
CA THR A 585 -105.52 -29.11 24.09
C THR A 585 -106.49 -28.30 24.92
N LEU A 586 -107.76 -28.71 24.83
CA LEU A 586 -108.79 -28.43 25.80
C LEU A 586 -108.35 -29.01 27.15
N ILE A 587 -107.76 -28.18 28.02
CA ILE A 587 -107.56 -28.56 29.42
C ILE A 587 -108.93 -28.47 30.08
N CYS A 588 -109.65 -29.58 30.14
CA CYS A 588 -110.90 -29.68 30.90
C CYS A 588 -110.59 -30.55 32.13
N GLN A 589 -110.71 -29.96 33.33
CA GLN A 589 -110.78 -30.71 34.58
C GLN A 589 -112.24 -30.91 34.96
#